data_AF-A0AA38X4B4-F1
#
_entry.id   AF-A0AA38X4B4-F1
#
_cell.length_a   1.000
_cell.length_b   1.000
_cell.length_c   1.000
_cell.angle_alpha   90.00
_cell.angle_beta   90.00
_cell.angle_gamma   90.00
#
_symmetry.space_group_name_H-M   'P 1'
#
loop_
_entity.id
_entity.type
_entity.pdbx_description
1 polymer ?
#
loop_
_entity_poly.entity_id
_entity_poly.type
_entity_poly.pdbx_seq_one_letter_code
_entity_poly.pdbx_strand_id
1 'polypeptide(L)'
;MSDQSVSERRIRPIQEAIAGGNWKQALQLCDKWSKKGERSDKFLAVKALAFVSQPDKSHHDRGRQEALDLCKRTPPITEPEAIYQLQSALRSLSLQEESPKLWERALTAKKDDKDLYTRWLNQAIADNNWRSAQKV
;
A
#
# COMPACT_ATOMS: atom_id res chain seq x y z
N MET A 1 21.55 -7.95 -4.79
CA MET A 1 20.94 -7.89 -3.44
C MET A 1 21.17 -6.52 -2.74
N SER A 2 21.26 -5.41 -3.49
CA SER A 2 21.73 -4.11 -2.96
C SER A 2 20.62 -3.05 -2.85
N ASP A 3 19.57 -3.12 -3.67
CA ASP A 3 18.54 -2.06 -3.77
C ASP A 3 17.51 -2.03 -2.64
N GLN A 4 17.13 -3.19 -2.07
CA GLN A 4 16.15 -3.24 -0.98
C GLN A 4 16.59 -2.41 0.22
N SER A 5 17.89 -2.46 0.58
CA SER A 5 18.44 -1.66 1.68
C SER A 5 18.37 -0.15 1.43
N VAL A 6 18.48 0.27 0.17
CA VAL A 6 18.46 1.69 -0.22
C VAL A 6 17.03 2.20 -0.21
N SER A 7 16.09 1.46 -0.80
CA SER A 7 14.67 1.80 -0.77
C SER A 7 14.15 1.83 0.67
N GLU A 8 14.53 0.87 1.52
CA GLU A 8 14.13 0.86 2.94
C GLU A 8 14.63 2.09 3.70
N ARG A 9 15.89 2.48 3.51
CA ARG A 9 16.45 3.72 4.10
C ARG A 9 15.73 4.98 3.63
N ARG A 10 15.17 4.98 2.42
CA ARG A 10 14.40 6.10 1.86
C ARG A 10 12.96 6.13 2.37
N ILE A 11 12.34 4.97 2.52
CA ILE A 11 10.93 4.80 2.89
C ILE A 11 10.73 4.97 4.39
N ARG A 12 11.66 4.48 5.22
CA ARG A 12 11.52 4.53 6.68
C ARG A 12 11.25 5.93 7.23
N PRO A 13 11.97 7.00 6.84
CA PRO A 13 11.64 8.35 7.29
C PRO A 13 10.23 8.83 6.89
N ILE A 14 9.70 8.32 5.77
CA ILE A 14 8.33 8.63 5.33
C ILE A 14 7.33 7.95 6.25
N GLN A 15 7.54 6.67 6.56
CA GLN A 15 6.70 5.90 7.47
C GLN A 15 6.71 6.48 8.88
N GLU A 16 7.88 6.93 9.38
CA GLU A 16 8.00 7.62 10.67
C GLU A 16 7.20 8.95 10.67
N ALA A 17 7.28 9.73 9.59
CA ALA A 17 6.49 10.95 9.44
C ALA A 17 4.98 10.66 9.40
N ILE A 18 4.55 9.60 8.71
CA ILE A 18 3.14 9.15 8.68
C ILE A 18 2.67 8.72 10.08
N ALA A 19 3.47 7.91 10.78
CA ALA A 19 3.14 7.44 12.13
C ALA A 19 3.01 8.60 13.13
N GLY A 20 3.81 9.66 12.95
CA GLY A 20 3.69 10.90 13.74
C GLY A 20 2.60 11.87 13.28
N GLY A 21 1.81 11.54 12.26
CA GLY A 21 0.80 12.45 11.69
C GLY A 21 1.38 13.66 10.94
N ASN A 22 2.68 13.65 10.64
CA ASN A 22 3.40 14.72 9.96
C ASN A 22 3.24 14.61 8.43
N TRP A 23 1.99 14.72 7.94
CA TRP A 23 1.63 14.49 6.53
C TRP A 23 2.37 15.39 5.53
N LYS A 24 2.61 16.65 5.89
CA LYS A 24 3.36 17.59 5.05
C LYS A 24 4.81 17.13 4.86
N GLN A 25 5.46 16.65 5.93
CA GLN A 25 6.82 16.13 5.88
C GLN A 25 6.87 14.82 5.08
N ALA A 26 5.89 13.92 5.29
CA ALA A 26 5.78 12.68 4.52
C ALA A 26 5.69 12.96 3.02
N LEU A 27 4.86 13.93 2.61
CA LEU A 27 4.71 14.29 1.20
C LEU A 27 5.99 14.90 0.61
N GLN A 28 6.66 15.80 1.34
CA GLN A 28 7.95 16.36 0.91
C GLN A 28 9.01 15.28 0.67
N LEU A 29 9.08 14.28 1.55
CA LEU A 29 9.98 13.14 1.39
C LEU A 29 9.58 12.28 0.18
N CYS A 30 8.28 12.07 -0.05
CA CYS A 30 7.77 11.39 -1.25
C CYS A 30 8.19 12.11 -2.54
N ASP A 31 8.06 13.43 -2.59
CA ASP A 31 8.48 14.20 -3.77
C ASP A 31 9.99 14.13 -4.00
N LYS A 32 10.78 14.23 -2.93
CA LYS A 32 12.24 14.11 -2.99
C LYS A 32 12.66 12.76 -3.59
N TRP A 33 12.09 11.66 -3.12
CA TRP A 33 12.48 10.33 -3.58
C TRP A 33 11.88 9.97 -4.95
N SER A 34 10.68 10.47 -5.26
CA SER A 34 10.11 10.37 -6.61
C SER A 34 11.02 11.02 -7.65
N LYS A 35 11.56 12.22 -7.36
CA LYS A 35 12.52 12.92 -8.24
C LYS A 35 13.84 12.17 -8.40
N LYS A 36 14.22 11.37 -7.40
CA LYS A 36 15.41 10.50 -7.43
C LYS A 36 15.13 9.12 -8.04
N GLY A 37 13.95 8.92 -8.63
CA GLY A 37 13.60 7.70 -9.36
C GLY A 37 13.15 6.53 -8.49
N GLU A 38 12.85 6.75 -7.21
CA GLU A 38 12.28 5.69 -6.37
C GLU A 38 10.88 5.29 -6.86
N ARG A 39 10.70 4.00 -7.15
CA ARG A 39 9.46 3.44 -7.71
C ARG A 39 9.11 2.06 -7.14
N SER A 40 9.72 1.65 -6.03
CA SER A 40 9.36 0.40 -5.37
C SER A 40 7.89 0.40 -4.91
N ASP A 41 7.30 -0.79 -4.79
CA ASP A 41 5.90 -0.96 -4.44
C ASP A 41 5.57 -0.37 -3.07
N LYS A 42 6.43 -0.64 -2.09
CA LYS A 42 6.35 -0.01 -0.76
C LYS A 42 6.36 1.52 -0.86
N PHE A 43 7.24 2.10 -1.66
CA PHE A 43 7.29 3.54 -1.83
C PHE A 43 6.01 4.11 -2.46
N LEU A 44 5.54 3.49 -3.54
CA LEU A 44 4.33 3.94 -4.23
C LEU A 44 3.09 3.82 -3.34
N ALA A 45 2.97 2.74 -2.55
CA ALA A 45 1.89 2.56 -1.58
C ALA A 45 1.90 3.64 -0.48
N VAL A 46 3.08 3.91 0.10
CA VAL A 46 3.25 4.94 1.14
C VAL A 46 2.98 6.34 0.58
N LYS A 47 3.39 6.61 -0.66
CA LYS A 47 3.13 7.87 -1.36
C LYS A 47 1.64 8.09 -1.61
N ALA A 48 0.93 7.06 -2.06
CA ALA A 48 -0.52 7.14 -2.25
C ALA A 48 -1.23 7.47 -0.93
N LEU A 49 -0.86 6.79 0.16
CA LEU A 49 -1.38 7.11 1.50
C LEU A 49 -1.07 8.55 1.91
N ALA A 50 0.16 9.03 1.71
CA ALA A 50 0.55 10.39 2.05
C ALA A 50 -0.23 11.46 1.27
N PHE A 51 -0.64 11.18 0.03
CA PHE A 51 -1.51 12.05 -0.77
C PHE A 51 -2.96 12.05 -0.27
N VAL A 52 -3.52 10.87 -0.01
CA VAL A 52 -4.90 10.74 0.49
C VAL A 52 -5.08 11.42 1.84
N SER A 53 -4.05 11.41 2.69
CA SER A 53 -4.11 12.08 4.00
C SER A 53 -3.95 13.61 3.94
N GLN A 54 -3.75 14.21 2.76
CA GLN A 54 -3.70 15.68 2.64
C GLN A 54 -5.11 16.27 2.68
N PRO A 55 -5.28 17.47 3.28
CA PRO A 55 -6.55 18.19 3.24
C PRO A 55 -6.86 18.80 1.87
N ASP A 56 -5.85 18.95 1.00
CA ASP A 56 -6.00 19.49 -0.34
C ASP A 56 -6.69 18.49 -1.27
N LYS A 57 -7.75 18.93 -1.94
CA LYS A 57 -8.57 18.07 -2.81
C LYS A 57 -7.80 17.53 -4.02
N SER A 58 -6.89 18.31 -4.59
CA SER A 58 -6.08 17.87 -5.74
C SER A 58 -5.13 16.75 -5.34
N HIS A 59 -4.48 16.89 -4.18
CA HIS A 59 -3.68 15.81 -3.59
C HIS A 59 -4.52 14.58 -3.27
N HIS A 60 -5.69 14.76 -2.67
CA HIS A 60 -6.59 13.65 -2.33
C HIS A 60 -7.06 12.88 -3.57
N ASP A 61 -7.52 13.58 -4.62
CA ASP A 61 -7.98 12.98 -5.88
C ASP A 61 -6.83 12.25 -6.60
N ARG A 62 -5.62 12.83 -6.58
CA ARG A 62 -4.42 12.18 -7.12
C ARG A 62 -4.07 10.92 -6.33
N GLY A 63 -4.09 10.98 -4.99
CA GLY A 63 -3.84 9.83 -4.13
C GLY A 63 -4.83 8.69 -4.39
N ARG A 64 -6.10 9.03 -4.61
CA ARG A 64 -7.15 8.09 -5.01
C ARG A 64 -6.83 7.39 -6.32
N GLN A 65 -6.48 8.16 -7.35
CA GLN A 65 -6.11 7.62 -8.66
C GLN A 65 -4.90 6.68 -8.53
N GLU A 66 -3.83 7.14 -7.89
CA GLU A 66 -2.59 6.35 -7.72
C GLU A 66 -2.85 5.07 -6.92
N ALA A 67 -3.65 5.10 -5.84
CA ALA A 67 -4.01 3.92 -5.06
C ALA A 67 -4.80 2.89 -5.89
N LEU A 68 -5.79 3.33 -6.65
CA LEU A 68 -6.61 2.45 -7.51
C LEU A 68 -5.79 1.84 -8.66
N ASP A 69 -4.90 2.63 -9.26
CA ASP A 69 -4.00 2.15 -10.30
C ASP A 69 -3.04 1.09 -9.75
N LEU A 70 -2.52 1.28 -8.54
CA LEU A 70 -1.69 0.27 -7.84
C LEU A 70 -2.46 -1.02 -7.56
N CYS A 71 -3.74 -0.93 -7.16
CA CYS A 71 -4.58 -2.12 -6.93
C CYS A 71 -4.77 -2.97 -8.20
N LYS A 72 -4.80 -2.33 -9.38
CA LYS A 72 -5.02 -2.96 -10.69
C LYS A 72 -3.74 -3.24 -11.46
N ARG A 73 -2.58 -2.85 -10.93
CA ARG A 73 -1.29 -2.92 -11.63
C ARG A 73 -0.92 -4.35 -12.00
N THR A 74 -0.14 -4.45 -13.08
CA THR A 74 0.51 -5.68 -13.55
C THR A 74 2.01 -5.42 -13.70
N PRO A 75 2.90 -6.20 -13.04
CA PRO A 75 2.60 -7.31 -12.14
C PRO A 75 1.88 -6.86 -10.84
N PRO A 76 1.06 -7.73 -10.22
CA PRO A 76 0.42 -7.43 -8.94
C PRO A 76 1.43 -7.13 -7.83
N ILE A 77 1.03 -6.30 -6.87
CA ILE A 77 1.81 -6.06 -5.66
C ILE A 77 1.69 -7.29 -4.77
N THR A 78 2.81 -7.88 -4.40
CA THR A 78 2.86 -9.10 -3.57
C THR A 78 3.52 -8.89 -2.22
N GLU A 79 4.11 -7.71 -1.99
CA GLU A 79 4.79 -7.41 -0.72
C GLU A 79 3.74 -7.06 0.37
N PRO A 80 3.66 -7.81 1.48
CA PRO A 80 2.62 -7.60 2.49
C PRO A 80 2.59 -6.18 3.06
N GLU A 81 3.75 -5.59 3.38
CA GLU A 81 3.80 -4.22 3.87
C GLU A 81 3.25 -3.20 2.86
N ALA A 82 3.46 -3.39 1.56
CA ALA A 82 2.88 -2.52 0.54
C ALA A 82 1.35 -2.70 0.46
N ILE A 83 0.87 -3.93 0.58
CA ILE A 83 -0.57 -4.25 0.62
C ILE A 83 -1.23 -3.59 1.83
N TYR A 84 -0.65 -3.69 3.03
CA TYR A 84 -1.20 -3.05 4.24
C TYR A 84 -1.26 -1.51 4.13
N GLN A 85 -0.25 -0.90 3.50
CA GLN A 85 -0.26 0.55 3.27
C GLN A 85 -1.34 0.96 2.26
N LEU A 86 -1.54 0.18 1.20
CA LEU A 86 -2.64 0.40 0.28
C LEU A 86 -4.01 0.20 0.94
N GLN A 87 -4.19 -0.82 1.78
CA GLN A 87 -5.44 -1.00 2.53
C GLN A 87 -5.72 0.19 3.45
N SER A 88 -4.69 0.75 4.09
CA SER A 88 -4.82 1.97 4.88
C SER A 88 -5.27 3.16 4.02
N ALA A 89 -4.69 3.32 2.82
CA ALA A 89 -5.11 4.36 1.89
C ALA A 89 -6.56 4.16 1.41
N LEU A 90 -6.93 2.93 1.04
CA LEU A 90 -8.30 2.57 0.63
C LEU A 90 -9.31 2.82 1.75
N ARG A 91 -8.94 2.56 3.01
CA ARG A 91 -9.77 2.87 4.18
C ARG A 91 -10.02 4.37 4.32
N SER A 92 -8.97 5.18 4.20
CA SER A 92 -9.11 6.65 4.21
C SER A 92 -9.99 7.17 3.06
N LEU A 93 -9.98 6.48 1.91
CA LEU A 93 -10.83 6.79 0.76
C LEU A 93 -12.26 6.23 0.84
N SER A 94 -12.59 5.45 1.87
CA SER A 94 -13.84 4.67 1.95
C SER A 94 -14.05 3.70 0.78
N LEU A 95 -12.97 3.08 0.28
CA LEU A 95 -12.94 2.12 -0.84
C LEU A 95 -12.46 0.73 -0.39
N GLN A 96 -12.93 0.27 0.77
CA GLN A 96 -12.44 -0.97 1.38
C GLN A 96 -12.75 -2.22 0.55
N GLU A 97 -13.75 -2.17 -0.32
CA GLU A 97 -14.15 -3.23 -1.24
C GLU A 97 -13.07 -3.63 -2.27
N GLU A 98 -12.07 -2.77 -2.50
CA GLU A 98 -10.91 -3.09 -3.34
C GLU A 98 -9.85 -3.91 -2.60
N SER A 99 -9.87 -3.91 -1.26
CA SER A 99 -8.87 -4.62 -0.44
C SER A 99 -8.87 -6.12 -0.68
N PRO A 100 -10.01 -6.85 -0.70
CA PRO A 100 -10.00 -8.28 -0.99
C PRO A 100 -9.44 -8.61 -2.38
N LYS A 101 -9.78 -7.79 -3.40
CA LYS A 101 -9.29 -7.97 -4.77
C LYS A 101 -7.77 -7.83 -4.84
N LEU A 102 -7.21 -6.89 -4.08
CA LEU A 102 -5.76 -6.70 -3.98
C LEU A 102 -5.08 -7.96 -3.43
N TRP A 103 -5.60 -8.55 -2.34
CA TRP A 103 -5.08 -9.78 -1.76
C TRP A 103 -5.23 -10.99 -2.68
N GLU A 104 -6.40 -11.20 -3.27
CA GLU A 104 -6.64 -12.31 -4.20
C GLU A 104 -5.68 -12.26 -5.40
N ARG A 105 -5.38 -11.07 -5.93
CA ARG A 105 -4.39 -10.88 -7.00
C ARG A 105 -2.97 -11.19 -6.54
N ALA A 106 -2.60 -10.78 -5.33
CA ALA A 106 -1.29 -11.06 -4.76
C ALA A 106 -1.07 -12.57 -4.58
N LEU A 107 -2.06 -13.29 -4.04
CA LEU A 107 -2.04 -14.74 -3.86
C LEU A 107 -1.99 -15.49 -5.20
N THR A 108 -2.73 -15.01 -6.21
CA THR A 108 -2.70 -15.58 -7.56
C THR A 108 -1.31 -15.46 -8.19
N ALA A 109 -0.58 -14.37 -7.91
CA ALA A 109 0.79 -14.17 -8.39
C ALA A 109 1.83 -14.98 -7.59
N LYS A 110 1.57 -15.25 -6.31
CA LYS A 110 2.46 -15.96 -5.37
C LYS A 110 1.77 -17.20 -4.80
N LYS A 111 1.45 -18.16 -5.66
CA LYS A 111 0.61 -19.32 -5.33
C LYS A 111 1.14 -20.22 -4.20
N ASP A 112 2.43 -20.16 -3.89
CA ASP A 112 3.09 -20.99 -2.86
C ASP A 112 3.52 -20.21 -1.61
N ASP A 113 3.14 -18.93 -1.49
CA ASP A 113 3.55 -18.07 -0.38
C ASP A 113 2.64 -18.22 0.84
N LYS A 114 2.96 -19.21 1.69
CA LYS A 114 2.20 -19.51 2.92
C LYS A 114 2.08 -18.32 3.87
N ASP A 115 3.06 -17.42 3.92
CA ASP A 115 2.99 -16.22 4.76
C ASP A 115 1.89 -15.29 4.25
N LEU A 116 1.84 -15.08 2.93
CA LEU A 116 0.83 -14.26 2.28
C LEU A 116 -0.59 -14.82 2.49
N TYR A 117 -0.80 -16.14 2.36
CA TYR A 117 -2.09 -16.78 2.66
C TYR A 117 -2.49 -16.62 4.12
N THR A 118 -1.55 -16.85 5.06
CA THR A 118 -1.82 -16.75 6.50
C THR A 118 -2.21 -15.32 6.89
N ARG A 119 -1.49 -14.32 6.35
CA ARG A 119 -1.81 -12.90 6.57
C ARG A 119 -3.18 -12.54 6.01
N TRP A 120 -3.52 -13.01 4.81
CA TRP A 120 -4.83 -12.75 4.22
C TRP A 120 -5.95 -13.40 5.03
N LEU A 121 -5.79 -14.65 5.45
CA LEU A 121 -6.78 -15.35 6.28
C LEU A 121 -7.05 -14.60 7.59
N ASN A 122 -6.00 -14.19 8.30
CA ASN A 122 -6.13 -13.43 9.55
C ASN A 122 -6.86 -12.11 9.32
N GLN A 123 -6.57 -11.41 8.21
CA GLN A 123 -7.24 -10.17 7.85
C GLN A 123 -8.72 -10.40 7.50
N ALA A 124 -9.02 -11.42 6.69
CA ALA A 124 -10.39 -11.77 6.31
C ALA A 124 -11.24 -12.16 7.52
N ILE A 125 -10.67 -12.87 8.50
CA ILE A 125 -11.32 -13.18 9.78
C ILE A 125 -11.59 -11.89 10.57
N ALA A 126 -10.59 -11.01 10.71
CA ALA A 126 -10.73 -9.75 11.44
C ALA A 126 -11.81 -8.83 10.83
N ASP A 127 -11.95 -8.84 9.50
CA ASP A 127 -12.94 -8.05 8.77
C ASP A 127 -14.32 -8.75 8.65
N ASN A 128 -14.53 -9.90 9.32
CA ASN A 128 -15.72 -10.75 9.18
C ASN A 128 -16.04 -11.15 7.72
N ASN A 129 -15.04 -11.16 6.85
CA ASN A 129 -15.15 -11.54 5.46
C ASN A 129 -15.00 -13.06 5.31
N TRP A 130 -16.00 -13.79 5.80
CA TRP A 130 -16.03 -15.25 5.79
C TRP A 130 -15.94 -15.85 4.40
N ARG A 131 -16.48 -15.14 3.38
CA ARG A 131 -16.42 -15.59 1.98
C ARG A 131 -14.99 -15.62 1.45
N SER A 132 -14.18 -14.64 1.80
CA SER A 132 -12.77 -14.65 1.42
C SER A 132 -11.96 -15.62 2.27
N ALA A 133 -12.26 -15.74 3.57
CA ALA A 133 -11.58 -16.69 4.46
C ALA A 133 -11.76 -18.15 4.03
N GLN A 134 -12.92 -18.52 3.47
CA GLN A 134 -13.18 -19.87 2.93
C GLN A 134 -12.43 -20.19 1.64
N LYS A 135 -11.90 -19.18 0.93
CA LYS A 135 -11.19 -19.36 -0.35
C LYS A 135 -9.67 -19.47 -0.19
N VAL A 136 -9.16 -19.16 1.00
CA VAL A 136 -7.75 -19.36 1.38
C VAL A 136 -7.53 -20.84 1.65
#